data_AF-A0AAJ7BHA4-F1
#
_entry.id   AF-A0AAJ7BHA4-F1
#
_cell.length_a   1.000
_cell.length_b   1.000
_cell.length_c   1.000
_cell.angle_alpha   90.00
_cell.angle_beta   90.00
_cell.angle_gamma   90.00
#
_symmetry.space_group_name_H-M   'P 1'
#
loop_
_entity.id
_entity.type
_entity.pdbx_description
1 polymer ?
#
loop_
_entity_poly.entity_id
_entity_poly.type
_entity_poly.pdbx_seq_one_letter_code
_entity_poly.pdbx_strand_id
1 'polypeptide(L)'
;METAGDERRDTIIKSTSVDGGESDGTMDEETLNRLAAEALLEEAKVGARRAEIMGPSGWIKPKETINKRFLHSTLRNVVLSNKHRTSKKDKTHECKTQRDTNDKK
;
A
#
# COMPACT_ATOMS: atom_id res chain seq x y z
N MET A 1 -37.87 25.85 8.99
CA MET A 1 -37.71 24.39 8.84
C MET A 1 -37.92 24.09 7.37
N GLU A 2 -36.88 23.68 6.65
CA GLU A 2 -36.92 22.78 5.48
C GLU A 2 -35.53 22.78 4.83
N THR A 3 -34.78 21.70 5.04
CA THR A 3 -33.51 21.41 4.38
C THR A 3 -33.83 20.60 3.13
N ALA A 4 -33.53 21.15 1.94
CA ALA A 4 -33.66 20.45 0.67
C ALA A 4 -32.73 19.23 0.65
N GLY A 5 -33.32 18.04 0.47
CA GLY A 5 -32.64 16.75 0.40
C GLY A 5 -31.82 16.58 -0.88
N ASP A 6 -30.67 15.94 -0.72
CA ASP A 6 -29.63 15.61 -1.70
C ASP A 6 -30.06 14.39 -2.54
N GLU A 7 -30.68 14.61 -3.71
CA GLU A 7 -31.11 13.53 -4.64
C GLU A 7 -30.11 13.22 -5.77
N ARG A 8 -28.81 13.53 -5.60
CA ARG A 8 -27.82 13.42 -6.70
C ARG A 8 -26.81 12.29 -6.55
N ARG A 9 -27.17 11.14 -5.96
CA ARG A 9 -26.20 10.04 -5.72
C ARG A 9 -26.45 8.72 -6.44
N ASP A 10 -27.51 8.58 -7.23
CA ASP A 10 -27.89 7.24 -7.73
C ASP A 10 -27.64 6.99 -9.23
N THR A 11 -27.00 7.91 -9.97
CA THR A 11 -26.83 7.77 -11.44
C THR A 11 -25.45 7.26 -11.90
N ILE A 12 -24.46 7.05 -11.02
CA ILE A 12 -23.06 6.81 -11.44
C ILE A 12 -22.62 5.33 -11.29
N ILE A 13 -23.52 4.36 -11.49
CA ILE A 13 -23.12 2.94 -11.52
C ILE A 13 -23.83 2.18 -12.66
N LYS A 14 -23.80 2.71 -13.89
CA LYS A 14 -24.33 1.98 -15.05
C LYS A 14 -23.59 2.30 -16.36
N SER A 15 -22.30 2.04 -16.40
CA SER A 15 -21.46 1.89 -17.60
C SER A 15 -20.02 1.83 -17.09
N THR A 16 -19.32 0.70 -17.09
CA THR A 16 -18.79 0.07 -18.29
C THR A 16 -18.64 -1.44 -18.09
N SER A 17 -19.53 -2.22 -18.73
CA SER A 17 -19.22 -3.60 -19.09
C SER A 17 -18.20 -3.51 -20.22
N VAL A 18 -16.92 -3.50 -19.87
CA VAL A 18 -15.86 -3.80 -20.84
C VAL A 18 -15.73 -5.31 -20.83
N ASP A 19 -15.96 -5.89 -21.99
CA ASP A 19 -15.89 -7.29 -22.30
C ASP A 19 -14.77 -8.01 -21.54
N GLY A 20 -15.17 -8.98 -20.73
CA GLY A 20 -14.31 -10.05 -20.25
C GLY A 20 -13.88 -10.91 -21.43
N GLY A 21 -13.00 -10.37 -22.27
CA GLY A 21 -12.19 -11.13 -23.19
C GLY A 21 -11.16 -11.89 -22.38
N GLU A 22 -11.57 -13.06 -21.89
CA GLU A 22 -10.71 -14.07 -21.30
C GLU A 22 -9.77 -14.59 -22.39
N SER A 23 -8.71 -13.84 -22.65
CA SER A 23 -7.51 -14.35 -23.29
C SER A 23 -6.54 -14.80 -22.21
N ASP A 24 -6.95 -15.74 -21.36
CA ASP A 24 -5.98 -16.50 -20.57
C ASP A 24 -5.43 -17.57 -21.51
N GLY A 25 -4.39 -17.19 -22.25
CA GLY A 25 -3.54 -18.14 -22.94
C GLY A 25 -2.83 -18.97 -21.88
N THR A 26 -3.51 -20.01 -21.41
CA THR A 26 -2.91 -21.05 -20.58
C THR A 26 -1.69 -21.55 -21.35
N MET A 27 -0.49 -21.19 -20.87
CA MET A 27 0.75 -21.85 -21.32
C MET A 27 0.48 -23.34 -21.37
N ASP A 28 0.88 -24.00 -22.45
CA ASP A 28 0.64 -25.43 -22.60
C ASP A 28 1.23 -26.20 -21.40
N GLU A 29 0.57 -27.28 -21.00
CA GLU A 29 0.90 -28.03 -19.78
C GLU A 29 2.35 -28.56 -19.81
N GLU A 30 2.85 -28.90 -21.01
CA GLU A 30 4.22 -29.34 -21.22
C GLU A 30 5.25 -28.23 -20.93
N THR A 31 4.98 -27.01 -21.41
CA THR A 31 5.81 -25.83 -21.18
C THR A 31 5.75 -25.42 -19.72
N LEU A 32 4.58 -25.47 -19.08
CA LEU A 32 4.46 -25.24 -17.64
C LEU A 32 5.31 -26.23 -16.84
N ASN A 33 5.25 -27.52 -17.18
CA ASN A 33 6.04 -28.53 -16.50
C ASN A 33 7.55 -28.34 -16.72
N ARG A 34 7.96 -27.99 -17.94
CA ARG A 34 9.36 -27.67 -18.25
C ARG A 34 9.84 -26.45 -17.45
N LEU A 35 9.08 -25.36 -17.43
CA LEU A 35 9.41 -24.15 -16.68
C LEU A 35 9.46 -24.41 -15.17
N ALA A 36 8.53 -25.21 -14.65
CA ALA A 36 8.51 -25.59 -13.24
C ALA A 36 9.77 -26.41 -12.86
N ALA A 37 10.14 -27.40 -13.68
CA ALA A 37 11.35 -28.19 -13.47
C ALA A 37 12.62 -27.32 -13.51
N GLU A 38 12.71 -26.41 -14.48
CA GLU A 38 13.82 -25.46 -14.59
C GLU A 38 13.89 -24.54 -13.36
N ALA A 39 12.76 -23.99 -12.91
CA ALA A 39 12.70 -23.13 -11.74
C ALA A 39 13.15 -23.84 -10.46
N LEU A 40 12.80 -25.12 -10.27
CA LEU A 40 13.26 -25.92 -9.13
C LEU A 40 14.79 -26.11 -9.14
N LEU A 41 15.38 -26.39 -10.32
CA LEU A 41 16.82 -26.54 -10.47
C LEU A 41 17.56 -25.23 -10.20
N GLU A 42 17.04 -24.10 -10.68
CA GLU A 42 17.65 -22.79 -10.42
C GLU A 42 17.58 -22.38 -8.94
N GLU A 43 16.44 -22.57 -8.27
CA GLU A 43 16.35 -22.29 -6.82
C GLU A 43 17.29 -23.22 -6.02
N ALA A 44 17.45 -24.49 -6.41
CA ALA A 44 18.40 -25.40 -5.78
C ALA A 44 19.87 -24.92 -5.94
N LYS A 45 20.26 -24.43 -7.13
CA LYS A 45 21.58 -23.81 -7.36
C LYS A 45 21.80 -22.57 -6.49
N VAL A 46 20.78 -21.73 -6.35
CA VAL A 46 20.83 -20.55 -5.47
C VAL A 46 21.00 -20.96 -4.00
N GLY A 47 20.23 -21.95 -3.54
CA GLY A 47 20.33 -22.51 -2.19
C GLY A 47 21.72 -23.08 -1.90
N ALA A 48 22.28 -23.86 -2.84
CA ALA A 48 23.62 -24.41 -2.73
C ALA A 48 24.70 -23.32 -2.59
N ARG A 49 24.67 -22.29 -3.44
CA ARG A 49 25.60 -21.13 -3.33
C ARG A 49 25.49 -20.43 -1.98
N ARG A 50 24.29 -20.27 -1.44
CA ARG A 50 24.11 -19.68 -0.11
C ARG A 50 24.66 -20.60 0.98
N ALA A 51 24.46 -21.91 0.86
CA ALA A 51 24.94 -22.89 1.81
C ALA A 51 26.47 -23.02 1.81
N GLU A 52 27.13 -22.76 0.68
CA GLU A 52 28.59 -22.66 0.62
C GLU A 52 29.13 -21.52 1.50
N ILE A 53 28.40 -20.41 1.60
CA ILE A 53 28.79 -19.23 2.40
C ILE A 53 28.34 -19.36 3.86
N MET A 54 27.10 -19.79 4.11
CA MET A 54 26.44 -19.78 5.43
C MET A 54 26.39 -21.17 6.11
N GLY A 55 26.91 -22.21 5.46
CA GLY A 55 26.76 -23.60 5.89
C GLY A 55 25.33 -24.13 5.70
N PRO A 56 24.91 -25.16 6.45
CA PRO A 56 23.60 -25.81 6.29
C PRO A 56 22.40 -24.86 6.37
N SER A 57 22.54 -23.73 7.06
CA SER A 57 21.51 -22.69 7.17
C SER A 57 21.17 -22.01 5.84
N GLY A 58 22.08 -22.02 4.86
CA GLY A 58 21.90 -21.35 3.57
C GLY A 58 20.86 -22.00 2.66
N TRP A 59 20.46 -23.25 2.93
CA TRP A 59 19.35 -23.92 2.23
C TRP A 59 18.00 -23.27 2.50
N ILE A 60 17.85 -22.59 3.64
CA ILE A 60 16.60 -21.93 4.01
C ILE A 60 16.56 -20.56 3.31
N LYS A 61 15.52 -20.32 2.52
CA LYS A 61 15.29 -19.03 1.87
C LYS A 61 15.12 -17.93 2.94
N PRO A 62 15.93 -16.86 2.93
CA PRO A 62 15.74 -15.73 3.83
C PRO A 62 14.33 -15.19 3.67
N LYS A 63 13.62 -15.03 4.78
CA LYS A 63 12.33 -14.35 4.78
C LYS A 63 12.58 -12.91 4.38
N GLU A 64 11.70 -12.35 3.57
CA GLU A 64 11.68 -10.92 3.31
C GLU A 64 11.44 -10.22 4.66
N THR A 65 12.51 -9.61 5.19
CA THR A 65 12.43 -8.86 6.43
C THR A 65 12.45 -7.38 6.11
N ILE A 66 11.57 -6.64 6.76
CA ILE A 66 11.59 -5.18 6.71
C ILE A 66 12.65 -4.63 7.66
N ASN A 67 13.35 -3.57 7.24
CA ASN A 67 14.27 -2.88 8.12
C ASN A 67 13.50 -2.23 9.29
N LYS A 68 13.63 -2.81 10.48
CA LYS A 68 12.88 -2.38 11.68
C LYS A 68 13.19 -0.94 12.07
N ARG A 69 14.43 -0.47 11.86
CA ARG A 69 14.82 0.92 12.15
C ARG A 69 14.13 1.89 11.21
N PHE A 70 14.10 1.56 9.92
CA PHE A 70 13.38 2.34 8.92
C PHE A 70 11.88 2.39 9.24
N LEU A 71 11.23 1.24 9.42
CA LEU A 71 9.79 1.19 9.73
C LEU A 71 9.47 2.04 10.96
N HIS A 72 10.25 1.87 12.05
CA HIS A 72 10.00 2.60 13.28
C HIS A 72 10.19 4.11 13.10
N SER A 73 11.23 4.54 12.37
CA SER A 73 11.46 5.95 12.06
C SER A 73 10.30 6.54 11.26
N THR A 74 9.88 5.84 10.20
CA THR A 74 8.76 6.24 9.35
C THR A 74 7.48 6.39 10.16
N LEU A 75 7.11 5.40 10.97
CA LEU A 75 5.91 5.47 11.81
C LEU A 75 5.97 6.62 12.81
N ARG A 76 7.09 6.83 13.50
CA ARG A 76 7.26 7.98 14.43
C ARG A 76 7.05 9.30 13.69
N ASN A 77 7.68 9.48 12.52
CA ASN A 77 7.63 10.73 11.78
C ASN A 77 6.23 11.01 11.21
N VAL A 78 5.51 9.98 10.76
CA VAL A 78 4.12 10.12 10.31
C VAL A 78 3.21 10.58 11.46
N VAL A 79 3.32 9.95 12.64
CA VAL A 79 2.55 10.33 13.83
C VAL A 79 2.83 11.78 14.24
N LEU A 80 4.11 12.16 14.30
CA LEU A 80 4.51 13.52 14.63
C LEU A 80 4.00 14.51 13.59
N SER A 81 4.21 14.27 12.30
CA SER A 81 3.73 15.13 11.20
C SER A 81 2.22 15.35 11.28
N ASN A 82 1.45 14.29 11.54
CA ASN A 82 0.00 14.38 11.69
C ASN A 82 -0.39 15.27 12.89
N LYS A 83 0.27 15.12 14.04
CA LYS A 83 0.05 15.98 15.22
C LYS A 83 0.39 17.46 14.95
N HIS A 84 1.46 17.74 14.21
CA HIS A 84 1.80 19.11 13.82
C HIS A 84 0.80 19.69 12.82
N ARG A 85 0.20 18.86 11.94
CA ARG A 85 -0.84 19.29 11.00
C ARG A 85 -2.17 19.57 11.68
N THR A 86 -2.59 18.77 12.67
CA THR A 86 -3.82 19.02 13.43
C THR A 86 -3.70 20.30 14.28
N SER A 87 -2.62 20.43 15.07
CA SER A 87 -2.40 21.61 15.90
C SER A 87 -2.27 22.93 15.12
N LYS A 88 -1.75 22.90 13.89
CA LYS A 88 -1.73 24.09 13.01
C LYS A 88 -3.12 24.46 12.49
N LYS A 89 -3.99 23.48 12.22
CA LYS A 89 -5.39 23.77 11.84
C LYS A 89 -6.12 24.43 13.00
N ASP A 90 -6.01 23.88 14.21
CA ASP A 90 -6.64 24.43 15.43
C ASP A 90 -6.26 25.88 15.70
N LYS A 91 -4.97 26.24 15.59
CA LYS A 91 -4.50 27.63 15.75
C LYS A 91 -4.99 28.58 14.65
N THR A 92 -5.31 28.07 13.46
CA THR A 92 -5.83 28.90 12.35
C THR A 92 -7.32 29.18 12.53
N HIS A 93 -8.05 28.34 13.26
CA HIS A 93 -9.46 28.57 13.61
C HIS A 93 -9.61 29.58 14.76
N GLU A 94 -8.72 29.55 15.76
CA GLU A 94 -8.76 30.48 16.91
C GLU A 94 -8.45 31.94 16.50
N CYS A 95 -7.53 32.15 15.56
CA CYS A 95 -7.13 33.49 15.09
C CYS A 95 -8.14 34.12 14.10
N LYS A 96 -9.15 33.37 13.63
CA LYS A 96 -10.26 33.94 12.83
C LYS A 96 -11.40 34.42 13.73
N THR A 97 -11.74 33.65 14.77
CA THR A 97 -12.82 34.01 15.70
C THR A 97 -12.52 35.27 16.52
N GLN A 98 -11.25 35.57 16.82
CA GLN A 98 -10.87 36.77 17.59
C GLN A 98 -10.86 38.08 16.78
N ARG A 99 -10.92 38.02 15.45
CA ARG A 99 -10.98 39.22 14.61
C ARG A 99 -12.41 39.77 14.51
N ASP A 100 -13.41 38.90 14.46
CA ASP A 100 -14.82 39.30 14.35
C ASP A 100 -15.39 39.92 15.64
N THR A 101 -14.74 39.73 16.80
CA THR A 101 -15.19 40.29 18.09
C THR A 101 -14.66 41.70 18.40
N ASN A 102 -13.61 42.15 17.71
CA ASN A 102 -12.97 43.45 17.99
C ASN A 102 -13.53 44.61 17.16
N ASP A 103 -14.24 44.34 16.06
CA ASP A 103 -14.84 45.38 15.19
C ASP A 103 -16.22 45.88 15.66
N LYS A 104 -16.69 45.45 16.85
CA LYS A 104 -18.03 45.74 17.36
C LYS A 104 -18.07 46.59 18.65
N LYS A 105 -16.99 47.33 18.94
CA LYS A 105 -16.90 48.23 20.09
C LYS A 105 -16.68 49.68 19.66
#